data_AF-A0AAC9BDS5-F1
#
_entry.id   AF-A0AAC9BDS5-F1
#
_cell.length_a   1.000
_cell.length_b   1.000
_cell.length_c   1.000
_cell.angle_alpha   90.00
_cell.angle_beta   90.00
_cell.angle_gamma   90.00
#
_symmetry.space_group_name_H-M   'P 1'
#
loop_
_entity.id
_entity.type
_entity.pdbx_description
1 polymer ?
#
loop_
_entity_poly.entity_id
_entity_poly.type
_entity_poly.pdbx_seq_one_letter_code
_entity_poly.pdbx_strand_id
1 'polypeptide(L)'
;MRQQIAGVLIPDSPMAQAARHCAEQAESELLFKHSHRVFLFGMLSGVRQGISVDGELFYVSALFHRIGLTDAYQRSQLRYEIDGANEARAFLQRFGVPAPSVQDVWDAIVLHTSPGIAVYKSGMAALLARGVEADAIGLHLDEFTEAQKQQVVAAYSRGQRFKERIIEDLGAGMLHRPASTFGTINADILDRLDPDYRRINYCGLILGAPWAD
;
A
#
# COMPACT_ATOMS: atom_id res chain seq x y z
N MET A 1 -16.43 23.67 -3.76
CA MET A 1 -17.00 22.32 -3.95
C MET A 1 -15.91 21.31 -3.70
N ARG A 2 -16.18 20.23 -2.95
CA ARG A 2 -15.21 19.14 -2.75
C ARG A 2 -14.89 18.47 -4.08
N GLN A 3 -13.63 18.15 -4.32
CA GLN A 3 -13.21 17.48 -5.54
C GLN A 3 -13.75 16.05 -5.58
N GLN A 4 -14.21 15.60 -6.73
CA GLN A 4 -14.69 14.24 -6.96
C GLN A 4 -14.04 13.65 -8.20
N ILE A 5 -13.63 12.39 -8.14
CA ILE A 5 -13.04 11.64 -9.26
C ILE A 5 -13.76 10.30 -9.35
N ALA A 6 -14.30 9.96 -10.52
CA ALA A 6 -15.04 8.71 -10.73
C ALA A 6 -16.20 8.46 -9.75
N GLY A 7 -16.81 9.53 -9.23
CA GLY A 7 -17.86 9.44 -8.21
C GLY A 7 -17.33 9.31 -6.77
N VAL A 8 -16.02 9.26 -6.56
CA VAL A 8 -15.38 9.22 -5.23
C VAL A 8 -15.00 10.62 -4.78
N LEU A 9 -15.47 11.03 -3.60
CA LEU A 9 -15.08 12.31 -2.99
C LEU A 9 -13.65 12.22 -2.47
N ILE A 10 -12.83 13.22 -2.78
CA ILE A 10 -11.48 13.36 -2.24
C ILE A 10 -11.56 14.07 -0.90
N PRO A 11 -11.08 13.46 0.20
CA PRO A 11 -11.04 14.12 1.51
C PRO A 11 -10.22 15.41 1.48
N ASP A 12 -10.75 16.45 2.11
CA ASP A 12 -10.17 17.80 2.10
C ASP A 12 -10.08 18.41 3.50
N SER A 13 -10.26 17.63 4.57
CA SER A 13 -10.02 18.11 5.94
C SER A 13 -8.55 18.50 6.16
N PRO A 14 -8.24 19.22 7.26
CA PRO A 14 -6.85 19.49 7.65
C PRO A 14 -5.99 18.21 7.78
N MET A 15 -6.57 17.10 8.24
CA MET A 15 -5.86 15.81 8.35
C MET A 15 -5.55 15.25 6.96
N ALA A 16 -6.53 15.21 6.06
CA ALA A 16 -6.32 14.75 4.68
C ALA A 16 -5.30 15.59 3.92
N GLN A 17 -5.34 16.92 4.09
CA GLN A 17 -4.38 17.82 3.45
C GLN A 17 -2.96 17.61 3.99
N ALA A 18 -2.81 17.45 5.31
CA ALA A 18 -1.52 17.15 5.94
C ALA A 18 -0.97 15.78 5.50
N ALA A 19 -1.84 14.77 5.41
CA ALA A 19 -1.48 13.44 4.93
C ALA A 19 -0.98 13.48 3.48
N ARG A 20 -1.71 14.18 2.61
CA ARG A 20 -1.34 14.37 1.21
C ARG A 20 0.00 15.08 1.09
N HIS A 21 0.21 16.15 1.84
CA HIS A 21 1.47 16.90 1.83
C HIS A 21 2.64 16.05 2.29
N CYS A 22 2.46 15.25 3.34
CA CYS A 22 3.47 14.32 3.84
C CYS A 22 3.86 13.29 2.77
N ALA A 23 2.88 12.64 2.14
CA ALA A 23 3.14 11.67 1.07
C ALA A 23 3.80 12.30 -0.16
N GLU A 24 3.35 13.49 -0.58
CA GLU A 24 3.90 14.21 -1.74
C GLU A 24 5.37 14.62 -1.53
N GLN A 25 5.78 14.89 -0.28
CA GLN A 25 7.18 15.21 0.04
C GLN A 25 8.07 13.97 0.20
N ALA A 26 7.50 12.86 0.67
CA ALA A 26 8.27 11.67 1.01
C ALA A 26 8.40 10.69 -0.17
N GLU A 27 7.35 10.54 -0.98
CA GLU A 27 7.26 9.52 -2.03
C GLU A 27 7.77 10.01 -3.39
N SER A 28 8.16 9.07 -4.26
CA SER A 28 8.34 9.40 -5.68
C SER A 28 7.01 9.84 -6.28
N GLU A 29 7.04 10.64 -7.36
CA GLU A 29 5.82 11.06 -8.06
C GLU A 29 4.98 9.84 -8.54
N LEU A 30 5.64 8.73 -8.88
CA LEU A 30 4.97 7.50 -9.29
C LEU A 30 4.23 6.84 -8.12
N LEU A 31 4.89 6.71 -6.96
CA LEU A 31 4.30 6.12 -5.76
C LEU A 31 3.16 7.00 -5.22
N PHE A 32 3.34 8.32 -5.20
CA PHE A 32 2.29 9.25 -4.81
C PHE A 32 1.02 9.12 -5.68
N LYS A 33 1.19 9.09 -7.00
CA LYS A 33 0.08 8.86 -7.94
C LYS A 33 -0.53 7.46 -7.79
N HIS A 34 0.28 6.44 -7.48
CA HIS A 34 -0.19 5.10 -7.17
C HIS A 34 -1.08 5.08 -5.92
N SER A 35 -0.64 5.67 -4.82
CA SER A 35 -1.40 5.80 -3.57
C SER A 35 -2.78 6.44 -3.80
N HIS A 36 -2.86 7.47 -4.64
CA HIS A 36 -4.14 8.07 -5.03
C HIS A 36 -5.03 7.15 -5.87
N ARG A 37 -4.48 6.38 -6.81
CA ARG A 37 -5.25 5.40 -7.57
C ARG A 37 -5.73 4.24 -6.68
N VAL A 38 -4.91 3.80 -5.73
CA VAL A 38 -5.28 2.81 -4.71
C VAL A 38 -6.49 3.26 -3.90
N PHE A 39 -6.48 4.51 -3.42
CA PHE A 39 -7.63 5.11 -2.74
C PHE A 39 -8.89 5.06 -3.62
N LEU A 40 -8.78 5.51 -4.88
CA LEU A 40 -9.93 5.58 -5.78
C LEU A 40 -10.52 4.20 -6.10
N PHE A 41 -9.68 3.23 -6.47
CA PHE A 41 -10.14 1.86 -6.76
C PHE A 41 -10.67 1.15 -5.51
N GLY A 42 -10.07 1.39 -4.34
CA GLY A 42 -10.57 0.87 -3.07
C GLY A 42 -11.96 1.40 -2.72
N MET A 43 -12.18 2.72 -2.83
CA MET A 43 -13.50 3.33 -2.58
C MET A 43 -14.55 2.85 -3.60
N LEU A 44 -14.18 2.73 -4.87
CA LEU A 44 -15.05 2.17 -5.92
C LEU A 44 -15.43 0.71 -5.66
N SER A 45 -14.53 -0.07 -5.06
CA SER A 45 -14.78 -1.45 -4.63
C SER A 45 -15.72 -1.50 -3.43
N GLY A 46 -15.54 -0.60 -2.45
CA GLY A 46 -16.39 -0.49 -1.27
C GLY A 46 -17.86 -0.28 -1.63
N VAL A 47 -18.13 0.64 -2.57
CA VAL A 47 -19.49 0.89 -3.07
C VAL A 47 -20.13 -0.38 -3.66
N ARG A 48 -19.37 -1.17 -4.41
CA ARG A 48 -19.89 -2.38 -5.08
C ARG A 48 -20.14 -3.53 -4.11
N GLN A 49 -19.27 -3.68 -3.12
CA GLN A 49 -19.33 -4.76 -2.15
C GLN A 49 -20.19 -4.44 -0.93
N GLY A 50 -20.75 -3.22 -0.85
CA GLY A 50 -21.47 -2.76 0.32
C GLY A 50 -20.58 -2.63 1.57
N ILE A 51 -19.26 -2.43 1.37
CA ILE A 51 -18.30 -2.23 2.45
C ILE A 51 -18.09 -0.73 2.63
N SER A 52 -18.50 -0.22 3.81
CA SER A 52 -18.30 1.18 4.18
C SER A 52 -17.10 1.30 5.12
N VAL A 53 -16.26 2.30 4.87
CA VAL A 53 -15.12 2.69 5.72
C VAL A 53 -15.13 4.19 5.92
N ASP A 54 -14.44 4.68 6.95
CA ASP A 54 -14.18 6.11 7.10
C ASP A 54 -13.26 6.57 5.94
N GLY A 55 -13.76 7.48 5.11
CA GLY A 55 -13.05 7.92 3.91
C GLY A 55 -11.77 8.72 4.20
N GLU A 56 -11.71 9.45 5.32
CA GLU A 56 -10.50 10.18 5.74
C GLU A 56 -9.41 9.19 6.17
N LEU A 57 -9.79 8.21 6.99
CA LEU A 57 -8.85 7.17 7.44
C LEU A 57 -8.39 6.27 6.31
N PHE A 58 -9.29 5.93 5.37
CA PHE A 58 -8.91 5.16 4.18
C PHE A 58 -7.96 5.94 3.27
N TYR A 59 -8.15 7.25 3.15
CA TYR A 59 -7.26 8.11 2.40
C TYR A 59 -5.87 8.19 3.04
N VAL A 60 -5.78 8.32 4.37
CA VAL A 60 -4.50 8.22 5.09
C VAL A 60 -3.87 6.84 4.88
N SER A 61 -4.65 5.77 4.97
CA SER A 61 -4.17 4.40 4.76
C SER A 61 -3.53 4.24 3.37
N ALA A 62 -4.20 4.71 2.33
CA ALA A 62 -3.72 4.66 0.96
C ALA A 62 -2.47 5.54 0.74
N LEU A 63 -2.39 6.73 1.35
CA LEU A 63 -1.23 7.61 1.22
C LEU A 63 0.00 7.13 1.99
N PHE A 64 -0.18 6.35 3.06
CA PHE A 64 0.92 5.94 3.94
C PHE A 64 1.39 4.50 3.68
N HIS A 65 0.66 3.71 2.86
CA HIS A 65 0.95 2.29 2.67
C HIS A 65 2.36 2.00 2.12
N ARG A 66 3.02 2.99 1.51
CA ARG A 66 4.36 2.89 0.91
C ARG A 66 5.39 3.87 1.45
N ILE A 67 5.06 4.71 2.44
CA ILE A 67 6.03 5.62 3.06
C ILE A 67 7.25 4.88 3.63
N GLY A 68 7.07 3.64 4.06
CA GLY A 68 8.17 2.78 4.51
C GLY A 68 9.25 2.50 3.45
N LEU A 69 9.01 2.78 2.16
CA LEU A 69 9.99 2.61 1.07
C LEU A 69 10.86 3.85 0.82
N THR A 70 10.55 4.96 1.47
CA THR A 70 11.21 6.25 1.23
C THR A 70 12.59 6.32 1.90
N ASP A 71 13.39 7.31 1.51
CA ASP A 71 14.76 7.51 2.03
C ASP A 71 14.83 7.67 3.56
N ALA A 72 13.72 8.06 4.20
CA ALA A 72 13.60 8.11 5.65
C ALA A 72 13.84 6.74 6.33
N TYR A 73 13.58 5.64 5.62
CA TYR A 73 13.69 4.27 6.11
C TYR A 73 14.85 3.47 5.49
N GLN A 74 15.79 4.14 4.82
CA GLN A 74 16.97 3.50 4.21
C GLN A 74 17.89 2.74 5.20
N ARG A 75 17.71 2.97 6.51
CA ARG A 75 18.45 2.26 7.58
C ARG A 75 17.58 1.25 8.33
N SER A 76 16.27 1.20 8.07
CA SER A 76 15.36 0.23 8.67
C SER A 76 15.65 -1.17 8.14
N GLN A 77 15.49 -2.18 9.00
CA GLN A 77 15.52 -3.60 8.64
C GLN A 77 14.15 -4.26 8.84
N LEU A 78 13.13 -3.48 9.19
CA LEU A 78 11.74 -3.95 9.23
C LEU A 78 11.20 -4.10 7.80
N ARG A 79 10.11 -4.85 7.68
CA ARG A 79 9.24 -4.81 6.51
C ARG A 79 8.75 -3.38 6.26
N TYR A 80 8.75 -2.91 5.01
CA TYR A 80 8.32 -1.54 4.70
C TYR A 80 6.86 -1.30 5.09
N GLU A 81 6.04 -2.35 5.06
CA GLU A 81 4.64 -2.27 5.47
C GLU A 81 4.51 -1.93 6.96
N ILE A 82 5.42 -2.44 7.80
CA ILE A 82 5.47 -2.11 9.23
C ILE A 82 5.92 -0.66 9.43
N ASP A 83 6.94 -0.22 8.69
CA ASP A 83 7.43 1.17 8.74
C ASP A 83 6.32 2.16 8.36
N GLY A 84 5.63 1.92 7.22
CA GLY A 84 4.52 2.76 6.78
C GLY A 84 3.34 2.76 7.74
N ALA A 85 2.99 1.59 8.31
CA ALA A 85 1.91 1.50 9.30
C ALA A 85 2.26 2.27 10.60
N ASN A 86 3.50 2.16 11.08
CA ASN A 86 3.96 2.88 12.25
C ASN A 86 3.93 4.40 12.04
N GLU A 87 4.31 4.87 10.85
CA GLU A 87 4.22 6.29 10.49
C GLU A 87 2.77 6.76 10.45
N ALA A 88 1.86 5.99 9.83
CA ALA A 88 0.43 6.30 9.81
C ALA A 88 -0.14 6.38 11.23
N ARG A 89 0.25 5.46 12.11
CA ARG A 89 -0.16 5.47 13.52
C ARG A 89 0.29 6.74 14.22
N ALA A 90 1.57 7.11 14.09
CA ALA A 90 2.12 8.33 14.70
C ALA A 90 1.43 9.59 14.15
N PHE A 91 1.19 9.63 12.83
CA PHE A 91 0.46 10.70 12.17
C PHE A 91 -0.95 10.86 12.74
N LEU A 92 -1.76 9.79 12.74
CA LEU A 92 -3.16 9.82 13.19
C LEU A 92 -3.31 10.15 14.67
N GLN A 93 -2.38 9.70 15.52
CA GLN A 93 -2.36 10.05 16.94
C GLN A 93 -2.20 11.56 17.16
N ARG A 94 -1.42 12.25 16.33
CA ARG A 94 -1.26 13.73 16.39
C ARG A 94 -2.55 14.46 16.03
N PHE A 95 -3.45 13.83 15.27
CA PHE A 95 -4.78 14.34 14.96
C PHE A 95 -5.86 13.90 15.96
N GLY A 96 -5.51 13.19 17.02
CA GLY A 96 -6.45 12.77 18.07
C GLY A 96 -7.39 11.65 17.64
N VAL A 97 -7.05 10.88 16.60
CA VAL A 97 -7.87 9.76 16.13
C VAL A 97 -7.92 8.65 17.20
N PRO A 98 -9.11 8.09 17.50
CA PRO A 98 -9.25 7.04 18.52
C PRO A 98 -8.38 5.81 18.24
N ALA A 99 -7.81 5.22 19.29
CA ALA A 99 -6.91 4.08 19.18
C ALA A 99 -7.45 2.89 18.35
N PRO A 100 -8.73 2.49 18.44
CA PRO A 100 -9.26 1.40 17.60
C PRO A 100 -9.22 1.74 16.11
N SER A 101 -9.52 2.98 15.74
CA SER A 101 -9.47 3.46 14.35
C SER A 101 -8.03 3.55 13.84
N VAL A 102 -7.10 4.00 14.69
CA VAL A 102 -5.67 3.99 14.37
C VAL A 102 -5.16 2.56 14.16
N GLN A 103 -5.63 1.61 14.97
CA GLN A 103 -5.25 0.20 14.82
C GLN A 103 -5.81 -0.40 13.53
N ASP A 104 -7.03 -0.05 13.12
CA ASP A 104 -7.60 -0.55 11.86
C ASP A 104 -6.82 -0.03 10.63
N VAL A 105 -6.39 1.24 10.64
CA VAL A 105 -5.48 1.78 9.61
C VAL A 105 -4.13 1.06 9.62
N TRP A 106 -3.56 0.84 10.80
CA TRP A 106 -2.29 0.11 10.94
C TRP A 106 -2.41 -1.31 10.38
N ASP A 107 -3.48 -2.03 10.75
CA ASP A 107 -3.74 -3.40 10.28
C ASP A 107 -3.95 -3.45 8.77
N ALA A 108 -4.67 -2.48 8.20
CA ALA A 108 -4.85 -2.38 6.76
C ALA A 108 -3.51 -2.22 6.04
N ILE A 109 -2.65 -1.32 6.51
CA ILE A 109 -1.33 -1.08 5.90
C ILE A 109 -0.43 -2.31 6.05
N VAL A 110 -0.35 -2.98 7.20
CA VAL A 110 0.59 -4.12 7.31
C VAL A 110 0.16 -5.34 6.48
N LEU A 111 -1.14 -5.45 6.16
CA LEU A 111 -1.72 -6.59 5.46
C LEU A 111 -1.94 -6.38 3.96
N HIS A 112 -1.77 -5.16 3.42
CA HIS A 112 -2.16 -4.85 2.04
C HIS A 112 -1.43 -5.67 0.96
N THR A 113 -0.24 -6.18 1.26
CA THR A 113 0.57 -7.09 0.41
C THR A 113 0.62 -8.52 0.94
N SER A 114 -0.34 -8.91 1.79
CA SER A 114 -0.45 -10.26 2.34
C SER A 114 -1.71 -10.95 1.79
N PRO A 115 -1.65 -11.52 0.57
CA PRO A 115 -2.79 -12.15 -0.08
C PRO A 115 -3.48 -13.18 0.81
N GLY A 116 -4.80 -13.21 0.77
CA GLY A 116 -5.61 -14.15 1.54
C GLY A 116 -5.79 -13.81 3.02
N ILE A 117 -5.17 -12.75 3.55
CA ILE A 117 -5.34 -12.34 4.97
C ILE A 117 -6.23 -11.10 5.09
N ALA A 118 -5.97 -10.06 4.29
CA ALA A 118 -6.60 -8.74 4.46
C ALA A 118 -8.14 -8.78 4.44
N VAL A 119 -8.74 -9.63 3.59
CA VAL A 119 -10.19 -9.79 3.45
C VAL A 119 -10.88 -10.36 4.70
N TYR A 120 -10.13 -11.08 5.56
CA TYR A 120 -10.66 -11.64 6.82
C TYR A 120 -10.38 -10.73 8.02
N LYS A 121 -9.65 -9.63 7.84
CA LYS A 121 -9.28 -8.73 8.95
C LYS A 121 -10.32 -7.63 9.19
N SER A 122 -10.58 -6.80 8.19
CA SER A 122 -11.53 -5.69 8.27
C SER A 122 -11.89 -5.16 6.88
N GLY A 123 -12.96 -4.36 6.79
CA GLY A 123 -13.31 -3.66 5.55
C GLY A 123 -12.20 -2.73 5.06
N MET A 124 -11.52 -2.03 5.98
CA MET A 124 -10.37 -1.15 5.67
C MET A 124 -9.24 -1.94 5.00
N ALA A 125 -8.84 -3.08 5.61
CA ALA A 125 -7.79 -3.94 5.08
C ALA A 125 -8.18 -4.54 3.72
N ALA A 126 -9.41 -5.03 3.60
CA ALA A 126 -9.92 -5.61 2.36
C ALA A 126 -9.90 -4.59 1.21
N LEU A 127 -10.40 -3.38 1.43
CA LEU A 127 -10.46 -2.35 0.39
C LEU A 127 -9.08 -1.80 0.03
N LEU A 128 -8.15 -1.70 0.98
CA LEU A 128 -6.79 -1.24 0.71
C LEU A 128 -6.04 -2.26 -0.16
N ALA A 129 -6.10 -3.54 0.21
CA ALA A 129 -5.52 -4.62 -0.59
C ALA A 129 -6.10 -4.64 -2.01
N ARG A 130 -7.43 -4.55 -2.15
CA ARG A 130 -8.08 -4.51 -3.47
C ARG A 130 -7.68 -3.29 -4.31
N GLY A 131 -7.52 -2.12 -3.69
CA GLY A 131 -7.02 -0.93 -4.38
C GLY A 131 -5.61 -1.13 -4.94
N VAL A 132 -4.73 -1.75 -4.15
CA VAL A 132 -3.37 -2.12 -4.56
C VAL A 132 -3.39 -3.15 -5.69
N GLU A 133 -4.20 -4.21 -5.56
CA GLU A 133 -4.36 -5.25 -6.56
C GLU A 133 -4.87 -4.69 -7.89
N ALA A 134 -5.88 -3.81 -7.84
CA ALA A 134 -6.44 -3.16 -9.03
C ALA A 134 -5.41 -2.29 -9.75
N ASP A 135 -4.65 -1.46 -9.02
CA ASP A 135 -3.68 -0.58 -9.67
C ASP A 135 -2.41 -1.31 -10.12
N ALA A 136 -1.85 -2.19 -9.29
CA ALA A 136 -0.55 -2.81 -9.57
C ALA A 136 -0.66 -3.94 -10.59
N ILE A 137 -1.63 -4.85 -10.40
CA ILE A 137 -1.71 -6.12 -11.15
C ILE A 137 -3.00 -6.27 -11.95
N GLY A 138 -3.92 -5.32 -11.85
CA GLY A 138 -5.12 -5.25 -12.70
C GLY A 138 -6.25 -6.19 -12.30
N LEU A 139 -6.20 -6.78 -11.09
CA LEU A 139 -7.32 -7.57 -10.58
C LEU A 139 -8.53 -6.67 -10.33
N HIS A 140 -9.73 -7.22 -10.45
CA HIS A 140 -11.00 -6.51 -10.20
C HIS A 140 -11.32 -5.36 -11.16
N LEU A 141 -10.47 -5.09 -12.17
CA LEU A 141 -10.70 -4.00 -13.13
C LEU A 141 -11.92 -4.24 -14.03
N ASP A 142 -12.35 -5.48 -14.18
CA ASP A 142 -13.58 -5.89 -14.87
C ASP A 142 -14.85 -5.52 -14.10
N GLU A 143 -14.74 -5.27 -12.79
CA GLU A 143 -15.85 -4.78 -11.96
C GLU A 143 -16.11 -3.28 -12.19
N PHE A 144 -15.13 -2.53 -12.69
CA PHE A 144 -15.22 -1.08 -12.93
C PHE A 144 -15.67 -0.76 -14.35
N THR A 145 -16.48 0.29 -14.51
CA THR A 145 -16.82 0.77 -15.85
C THR A 145 -15.58 1.37 -16.52
N GLU A 146 -15.53 1.33 -17.86
CA GLU A 146 -14.45 1.97 -18.62
C GLU A 146 -14.31 3.45 -18.27
N ALA A 147 -15.43 4.15 -18.09
CA ALA A 147 -15.44 5.56 -17.70
C ALA A 147 -14.76 5.80 -16.34
N GLN A 148 -15.01 4.95 -15.34
CA GLN A 148 -14.37 5.07 -14.03
C GLN A 148 -12.87 4.84 -14.13
N LYS A 149 -12.43 3.79 -14.83
CA LYS A 149 -11.00 3.51 -15.04
C LYS A 149 -10.29 4.67 -15.73
N GLN A 150 -10.90 5.22 -16.78
CA GLN A 150 -10.36 6.37 -17.52
C GLN A 150 -10.27 7.62 -16.64
N GLN A 151 -11.29 7.93 -15.83
CA GLN A 151 -11.28 9.09 -14.95
C GLN A 151 -10.20 8.99 -13.86
N VAL A 152 -10.00 7.79 -13.27
CA VAL A 152 -8.94 7.55 -12.28
C VAL A 152 -7.56 7.77 -12.89
N VAL A 153 -7.29 7.17 -14.05
CA VAL A 153 -5.97 7.29 -14.71
C VAL A 153 -5.76 8.69 -15.30
N ALA A 154 -6.82 9.38 -15.73
CA ALA A 154 -6.72 10.76 -16.19
C ALA A 154 -6.35 11.73 -15.04
N ALA A 155 -6.92 11.52 -13.85
CA ALA A 155 -6.59 12.33 -12.69
C ALA A 155 -5.19 12.04 -12.14
N TYR A 156 -4.79 10.76 -12.11
CA TYR A 156 -3.49 10.32 -11.61
C TYR A 156 -2.82 9.38 -12.62
N SER A 157 -2.19 9.96 -13.63
CA SER A 157 -1.54 9.21 -14.73
C SER A 157 -0.57 8.14 -14.22
N ARG A 158 -0.62 6.96 -14.84
CA ARG A 158 0.35 5.88 -14.62
C ARG A 158 1.72 6.19 -15.23
N GLY A 159 1.79 7.14 -16.16
CA GLY A 159 3.01 7.47 -16.88
C GLY A 159 3.46 6.37 -17.84
N GLN A 160 4.63 6.55 -18.44
CA GLN A 160 5.26 5.55 -19.31
C GLN A 160 5.98 4.49 -18.47
N ARG A 161 6.00 3.24 -18.97
CA ARG A 161 6.70 2.11 -18.34
C ARG A 161 6.33 1.90 -16.86
N PHE A 162 5.06 2.14 -16.51
CA PHE A 162 4.59 2.06 -15.13
C PHE A 162 4.97 0.75 -14.45
N LYS A 163 4.81 -0.38 -15.16
CA LYS A 163 5.02 -1.72 -14.60
C LYS A 163 6.48 -1.93 -14.21
N GLU A 164 7.41 -1.50 -15.06
CA GLU A 164 8.84 -1.55 -14.80
C GLU A 164 9.21 -0.60 -13.66
N ARG A 165 8.75 0.65 -13.74
CA ARG A 165 9.11 1.68 -12.76
C ARG A 165 8.57 1.42 -11.36
N ILE A 166 7.36 0.86 -11.23
CA ILE A 166 6.85 0.50 -9.90
C ILE A 166 7.65 -0.64 -9.27
N ILE A 167 8.14 -1.60 -10.07
CA ILE A 167 9.04 -2.66 -9.59
C ILE A 167 10.38 -2.04 -9.16
N GLU A 168 10.95 -1.15 -9.97
CA GLU A 168 12.19 -0.43 -9.67
C GLU A 168 12.08 0.38 -8.36
N ASP A 169 11.02 1.19 -8.19
CA ASP A 169 10.79 1.99 -6.97
C ASP A 169 10.62 1.09 -5.72
N LEU A 170 9.87 -0.01 -5.85
CA LEU A 170 9.71 -0.99 -4.76
C LEU A 170 11.06 -1.61 -4.37
N GLY A 171 11.85 -2.02 -5.37
CA GLY A 171 13.17 -2.60 -5.14
C GLY A 171 14.14 -1.63 -4.49
N ALA A 172 14.19 -0.39 -4.97
CA ALA A 172 15.04 0.66 -4.42
C ALA A 172 14.81 0.84 -2.90
N GLY A 173 13.56 0.77 -2.43
CA GLY A 173 13.21 0.86 -1.02
C GLY A 173 13.46 -0.41 -0.19
N MET A 174 13.92 -1.51 -0.78
CA MET A 174 14.07 -2.81 -0.10
C MET A 174 15.41 -3.52 -0.30
N LEU A 175 16.21 -3.15 -1.30
CA LEU A 175 17.51 -3.79 -1.60
C LEU A 175 18.47 -3.78 -0.40
N HIS A 176 18.40 -2.79 0.49
CA HIS A 176 19.23 -2.70 1.69
C HIS A 176 18.76 -3.59 2.86
N ARG A 177 17.63 -4.28 2.72
CA ARG A 177 17.00 -5.12 3.75
C ARG A 177 16.42 -6.42 3.15
N PRO A 178 17.23 -7.22 2.43
CA PRO A 178 16.71 -8.38 1.70
C PRO A 178 16.04 -9.41 2.63
N ALA A 179 16.52 -9.56 3.86
CA ALA A 179 15.93 -10.47 4.86
C ALA A 179 14.48 -10.11 5.24
N SER A 180 14.07 -8.83 5.15
CA SER A 180 12.69 -8.42 5.49
C SER A 180 11.65 -8.92 4.48
N THR A 181 12.07 -9.41 3.32
CA THR A 181 11.17 -9.89 2.26
C THR A 181 10.76 -11.36 2.41
N PHE A 182 11.34 -12.08 3.37
CA PHE A 182 11.06 -13.50 3.59
C PHE A 182 9.56 -13.77 3.81
N GLY A 183 9.00 -14.69 3.02
CA GLY A 183 7.58 -15.07 3.09
C GLY A 183 6.61 -14.06 2.50
N THR A 184 7.09 -13.08 1.73
CA THR A 184 6.25 -12.01 1.12
C THR A 184 6.42 -11.96 -0.40
N ILE A 185 5.47 -11.31 -1.09
CA ILE A 185 5.59 -11.04 -2.54
C ILE A 185 6.80 -10.17 -2.89
N ASN A 186 7.35 -9.45 -1.91
CA ASN A 186 8.51 -8.57 -2.12
C ASN A 186 9.79 -9.34 -2.45
N ALA A 187 9.86 -10.62 -2.09
CA ALA A 187 10.96 -11.48 -2.51
C ALA A 187 11.01 -11.62 -4.04
N ASP A 188 9.87 -11.57 -4.74
CA ASP A 188 9.81 -11.60 -6.22
C ASP A 188 10.41 -10.34 -6.85
N ILE A 189 10.28 -9.21 -6.18
CA ILE A 189 10.82 -7.93 -6.64
C ILE A 189 12.34 -7.94 -6.55
N LEU A 190 12.89 -8.41 -5.43
CA LEU A 190 14.35 -8.50 -5.27
C LEU A 190 14.97 -9.53 -6.20
N ASP A 191 14.35 -10.70 -6.34
CA ASP A 191 14.75 -11.75 -7.29
C ASP A 191 14.79 -11.26 -8.75
N ARG A 192 13.91 -10.31 -9.09
CA ARG A 192 13.88 -9.69 -10.42
C ARG A 192 14.99 -8.66 -10.64
N LEU A 193 15.43 -7.97 -9.59
CA LEU A 193 16.28 -6.78 -9.67
C LEU A 193 17.73 -7.01 -9.28
N ASP A 194 17.99 -7.95 -8.38
CA ASP A 194 19.32 -8.27 -7.87
C ASP A 194 19.70 -9.72 -8.28
N PRO A 195 20.62 -9.89 -9.24
CA PRO A 195 21.05 -11.22 -9.69
C PRO A 195 21.76 -12.03 -8.60
N ASP A 196 22.25 -11.37 -7.55
CA ASP A 196 22.91 -11.98 -6.40
C ASP A 196 21.96 -12.23 -5.23
N TYR A 197 20.72 -11.74 -5.30
CA TYR A 197 19.71 -12.03 -4.28
C TYR A 197 19.43 -13.53 -4.21
N ARG A 198 19.44 -14.05 -2.98
CA ARG A 198 19.12 -15.45 -2.68
C ARG A 198 17.98 -15.45 -1.68
N ARG A 199 16.82 -15.92 -2.13
CA ARG A 199 15.65 -16.08 -1.28
C ARG A 199 15.95 -17.01 -0.12
N ILE A 200 15.51 -16.62 1.06
CA ILE A 200 15.50 -17.51 2.22
C ILE A 200 14.50 -18.65 1.91
N ASN A 201 14.99 -19.89 1.96
CA ASN A 201 14.20 -21.08 1.74
C ASN A 201 13.67 -21.61 3.08
N TYR A 202 12.36 -21.54 3.28
CA TYR A 202 11.72 -22.00 4.52
C TYR A 202 11.94 -23.49 4.81
N CYS A 203 11.85 -24.35 3.79
CA CYS A 203 12.14 -25.78 3.95
C CYS A 203 13.59 -26.02 4.36
N GLY A 204 14.53 -25.23 3.84
CA GLY A 204 15.93 -25.26 4.25
C GLY A 204 16.12 -24.89 5.73
N LEU A 205 15.35 -23.92 6.24
CA LEU A 205 15.37 -23.57 7.67
C LEU A 205 14.82 -24.70 8.54
N ILE A 206 13.78 -25.40 8.09
CA ILE A 206 13.23 -26.57 8.81
C ILE A 206 14.26 -27.70 8.84
N LEU A 207 14.79 -28.10 7.68
CA LEU A 207 15.75 -29.20 7.56
C LEU A 207 17.09 -28.91 8.24
N GLY A 208 17.46 -27.62 8.36
CA GLY A 208 18.66 -27.17 9.06
C GLY A 208 18.43 -26.83 10.53
N ALA A 209 17.23 -27.02 11.07
CA ALA A 209 16.95 -26.76 12.47
C ALA A 209 17.75 -27.74 13.36
N PRO A 210 18.27 -27.31 14.52
CA PRO A 210 19.19 -28.12 15.35
C PRO A 210 18.47 -29.21 16.15
N TRP A 211 17.31 -29.66 15.69
CA TRP A 211 16.58 -30.77 16.29
C TRP A 211 17.16 -32.11 15.81
N ALA A 212 16.98 -33.15 16.60
CA ALA A 212 17.57 -34.48 16.38
C ALA A 212 16.56 -35.48 15.78
N ASP A 213 15.53 -34.97 15.09
CA ASP A 213 14.45 -35.75 14.49
C ASP A 213 14.87 -36.56 13.25
#